data_AF-A0A2V6L2K3-F1
#
_entry.id   AF-A0A2V6L2K3-F1
#
_cell.length_a   1.000
_cell.length_b   1.000
_cell.length_c   1.000
_cell.angle_alpha   90.00
_cell.angle_beta   90.00
_cell.angle_gamma   90.00
#
_symmetry.space_group_name_H-M   'P 1'
#
loop_
_entity.id
_entity.type
_entity.pdbx_description
1 polymer ?
#
loop_
_entity_poly.entity_id
_entity_poly.type
_entity_poly.pdbx_seq_one_letter_code
_entity_poly.pdbx_strand_id
1 'polypeptide(L)'
;SPLTYIKNVKTPMMFILGEADYRTPPGAGGEEMFRALKFRKIPTVMVRFPNESHELSRSGQPWHRVERLQNIVGWFDHWLMGIPKPEYEVALEQEVPIRKGNVPGKQPTPR
;
A
#
# COMPACT_ATOMS: atom_id res chain seq x y z
N SER A 1 -17.89 -5.37 -7.35
CA SER A 1 -16.46 -5.10 -7.15
C SER A 1 -15.91 -6.05 -6.10
N PRO A 2 -14.65 -6.55 -6.20
CA PRO A 2 -14.00 -7.33 -5.13
C PRO A 2 -13.99 -6.60 -3.77
N LEU A 3 -13.94 -5.27 -3.79
CA LEU A 3 -13.99 -4.42 -2.61
C LEU A 3 -15.25 -4.65 -1.76
N THR A 4 -16.37 -5.05 -2.37
CA THR A 4 -17.62 -5.39 -1.66
C THR A 4 -17.41 -6.51 -0.63
N TYR A 5 -16.47 -7.43 -0.88
CA TYR A 5 -16.18 -8.58 -0.04
C TYR A 5 -14.92 -8.41 0.81
N ILE A 6 -14.44 -7.17 0.97
CA ILE A 6 -13.20 -6.86 1.71
C ILE A 6 -13.16 -7.52 3.09
N LYS A 7 -14.30 -7.62 3.77
CA LYS A 7 -14.42 -8.21 5.11
C LYS A 7 -13.92 -9.66 5.20
N ASN A 8 -13.92 -10.38 4.09
CA ASN A 8 -13.53 -11.80 4.03
C ASN A 8 -12.03 -11.99 3.79
N VAL A 9 -11.31 -10.96 3.34
CA VAL A 9 -9.88 -11.07 3.05
C VAL A 9 -9.08 -11.22 4.34
N LYS A 10 -8.25 -12.25 4.42
CA LYS A 10 -7.29 -12.52 5.50
C LYS A 10 -5.85 -12.67 5.00
N THR A 11 -5.70 -13.01 3.73
CA THR A 11 -4.40 -13.22 3.09
C THR A 11 -3.65 -11.91 2.95
N PRO A 12 -2.35 -11.89 3.30
CA PRO A 12 -1.45 -10.80 2.95
C PRO A 12 -1.49 -10.50 1.45
N MET A 13 -1.48 -9.22 1.08
CA MET A 13 -1.65 -8.81 -0.32
C MET A 13 -0.67 -7.72 -0.76
N MET A 14 0.05 -7.97 -1.84
CA MET A 14 0.87 -6.98 -2.53
C MET A 14 0.18 -6.51 -3.82
N PHE A 15 0.15 -5.19 -4.03
CA PHE A 15 -0.31 -4.57 -5.26
C PHE A 15 0.87 -4.05 -6.05
N ILE A 16 0.94 -4.39 -7.35
CA ILE A 16 1.94 -3.89 -8.29
C ILE A 16 1.20 -3.08 -9.34
N LEU A 17 1.47 -1.77 -9.39
CA LEU A 17 0.70 -0.82 -10.17
C LEU A 17 1.61 0.01 -11.08
N GLY A 18 1.19 0.19 -12.34
CA GLY A 18 1.76 1.20 -13.23
C GLY A 18 1.07 2.55 -13.04
N GLU A 19 1.84 3.63 -12.91
CA GLU A 19 1.27 4.97 -12.71
C GLU A 19 0.54 5.49 -13.95
N ALA A 20 0.99 5.10 -15.14
CA ALA A 20 0.39 5.47 -16.43
C ALA A 20 -0.49 4.35 -17.01
N ASP A 21 -1.04 3.48 -16.16
CA ASP A 21 -2.00 2.46 -16.60
C ASP A 21 -3.41 3.04 -16.70
N TYR A 22 -3.83 3.36 -17.93
CA TYR A 22 -5.18 3.85 -18.21
C TYR A 22 -6.22 2.72 -18.42
N ARG A 23 -5.78 1.47 -18.59
CA ARG A 23 -6.68 0.32 -18.76
C ARG A 23 -7.23 -0.15 -17.42
N THR A 24 -6.37 -0.16 -16.41
CA THR A 24 -6.73 -0.41 -15.02
C THR A 24 -6.14 0.68 -14.12
N PRO A 25 -6.80 1.86 -14.04
CA PRO A 25 -6.30 3.00 -13.29
C PRO A 25 -5.92 2.64 -11.84
N PRO A 26 -4.71 3.01 -11.37
CA PRO A 26 -4.21 2.60 -10.06
C PRO A 26 -5.13 3.08 -8.92
N GLY A 27 -5.70 4.28 -9.05
CA GLY A 27 -6.62 4.87 -8.06
C GLY A 27 -7.88 4.03 -7.82
N ALA A 28 -8.67 3.81 -8.87
CA ALA A 28 -9.95 3.09 -8.79
C ALA A 28 -9.80 1.57 -8.57
N GLY A 29 -8.59 1.04 -8.71
CA GLY A 29 -8.28 -0.39 -8.53
C GLY A 29 -7.46 -0.65 -7.27
N GLY A 30 -6.14 -0.70 -7.47
CA GLY A 30 -5.21 -1.14 -6.44
C GLY A 30 -5.15 -0.24 -5.20
N GLU A 31 -5.22 1.08 -5.37
CA GLU A 31 -5.12 2.01 -4.24
C GLU A 31 -6.33 1.93 -3.30
N GLU A 32 -7.55 1.86 -3.83
CA GLU A 32 -8.77 1.69 -3.04
C GLU A 32 -8.70 0.40 -2.20
N MET A 33 -8.30 -0.71 -2.85
CA MET A 33 -8.15 -1.99 -2.17
C MET A 33 -7.05 -1.97 -1.11
N PHE A 34 -5.89 -1.37 -1.43
CA PHE A 34 -4.78 -1.19 -0.49
C PHE A 34 -5.21 -0.42 0.76
N ARG A 35 -5.90 0.72 0.59
CA ARG A 35 -6.41 1.53 1.72
C ARG A 35 -7.37 0.72 2.59
N ALA A 36 -8.28 -0.02 1.97
CA ALA A 36 -9.25 -0.85 2.69
C ALA A 36 -8.59 -2.00 3.47
N LEU A 37 -7.54 -2.63 2.93
CA LEU A 37 -6.78 -3.67 3.62
C LEU A 37 -5.91 -3.11 4.75
N LYS A 38 -5.27 -1.96 4.54
CA LYS A 38 -4.54 -1.24 5.60
C LYS A 38 -5.46 -0.88 6.76
N PHE A 39 -6.65 -0.35 6.48
CA PHE A 39 -7.65 -0.05 7.52
C PHE A 39 -8.03 -1.29 8.34
N ARG A 40 -8.10 -2.46 7.69
CA ARG A 40 -8.38 -3.75 8.35
C ARG A 40 -7.16 -4.39 9.01
N LYS A 41 -6.01 -3.70 9.04
CA LYS A 41 -4.73 -4.20 9.58
C LYS A 41 -4.29 -5.53 8.96
N ILE A 42 -4.67 -5.79 7.71
CA ILE A 42 -4.15 -6.93 6.95
C ILE A 42 -2.77 -6.55 6.38
N PRO A 43 -1.73 -7.41 6.49
CA PRO A 43 -0.44 -7.13 5.89
C PRO A 43 -0.56 -6.85 4.39
N THR A 44 -0.19 -5.65 3.98
CA THR A 44 -0.33 -5.24 2.59
C THR A 44 0.73 -4.24 2.18
N VAL A 45 1.18 -4.36 0.94
CA VAL A 45 2.21 -3.54 0.32
C VAL A 45 1.71 -3.06 -1.04
N MET A 46 2.11 -1.86 -1.44
CA MET A 46 1.80 -1.30 -2.75
C MET A 46 3.09 -0.80 -3.38
N VAL A 47 3.47 -1.41 -4.50
CA VAL A 47 4.60 -1.04 -5.33
C VAL A 47 4.06 -0.28 -6.54
N ARG A 48 4.51 0.97 -6.70
CA ARG A 48 4.11 1.85 -7.81
C ARG A 48 5.28 2.11 -8.73
N PHE A 49 5.09 1.83 -10.01
CA PHE A 49 6.09 2.05 -11.04
C PHE A 49 5.78 3.34 -11.82
N PRO A 50 6.63 4.37 -11.74
CA PRO A 50 6.42 5.62 -12.47
C PRO A 50 6.60 5.41 -13.97
N ASN A 51 5.84 6.14 -14.77
CA ASN A 51 5.88 6.10 -16.25
C ASN A 51 5.57 4.73 -16.87
N GLU A 52 5.02 3.80 -16.10
CA GLU A 52 4.70 2.45 -16.56
C GLU A 52 3.19 2.29 -16.81
N SER A 53 2.85 1.65 -17.92
CA SER A 53 1.47 1.39 -18.33
C SER A 53 1.03 -0.03 -17.96
N HIS A 54 -0.12 -0.45 -18.49
CA HIS A 54 -0.62 -1.82 -18.37
C HIS A 54 0.40 -2.88 -18.87
N GLU A 55 1.31 -2.48 -19.75
CA GLU A 55 2.30 -3.36 -20.37
C GLU A 55 3.59 -3.53 -19.55
N LEU A 56 3.67 -2.97 -18.33
CA LEU A 56 4.82 -3.05 -17.41
C LEU A 56 5.49 -4.43 -17.42
N SER A 57 4.71 -5.50 -17.33
CA SER A 57 5.25 -6.87 -17.24
C SER A 57 5.88 -7.40 -18.54
N ARG A 58 5.43 -6.92 -19.70
CA ARG A 58 5.81 -7.43 -21.03
C ARG A 58 6.83 -6.53 -21.71
N SER A 59 6.58 -5.23 -21.70
CA SER A 59 7.38 -4.23 -22.42
C SER A 59 7.71 -2.98 -21.59
N GLY A 60 7.57 -3.04 -20.27
CA GLY A 60 8.05 -1.98 -19.38
C GLY A 60 9.57 -1.83 -19.43
N GLN A 61 10.08 -0.76 -18.82
CA GLN A 61 11.50 -0.48 -18.74
C GLN A 61 12.24 -1.69 -18.13
N PRO A 62 13.41 -2.08 -18.66
CA PRO A 62 14.11 -3.28 -18.23
C PRO A 62 14.34 -3.34 -16.71
N TRP A 63 14.72 -2.22 -16.09
CA TRP A 63 14.96 -2.16 -14.64
C TRP A 63 13.67 -2.31 -13.83
N HIS A 64 12.55 -1.70 -14.26
CA HIS A 64 11.26 -1.87 -13.60
C HIS A 64 10.76 -3.32 -13.66
N ARG A 65 11.03 -4.02 -14.77
CA ARG A 65 10.70 -5.44 -14.90
C ARG A 65 11.50 -6.31 -13.93
N VAL A 66 12.78 -6.03 -13.77
CA VAL A 66 13.64 -6.70 -12.78
C VAL A 66 13.14 -6.44 -11.36
N GLU A 67 12.92 -5.19 -11.00
CA GLU A 67 12.42 -4.79 -9.68
C GLU A 67 11.04 -5.41 -9.38
N ARG A 68 10.14 -5.43 -10.36
CA ARG A 68 8.84 -6.10 -10.25
C ARG A 68 9.01 -7.58 -9.92
N LEU A 69 9.91 -8.28 -10.61
CA LEU A 69 10.17 -9.71 -10.35
C LEU A 69 10.80 -9.92 -8.97
N GLN A 70 11.74 -9.06 -8.56
CA GLN A 70 12.34 -9.12 -7.23
C GLN A 70 11.30 -8.96 -6.13
N ASN A 71 10.35 -8.03 -6.28
CA ASN A 71 9.24 -7.88 -5.33
C ASN A 71 8.35 -9.12 -5.27
N ILE A 72 8.00 -9.71 -6.42
CA ILE A 72 7.18 -10.93 -6.48
C ILE A 72 7.88 -12.09 -5.77
N VAL A 73 9.16 -12.33 -6.09
CA VAL A 73 9.95 -13.39 -5.47
C VAL A 73 10.08 -13.13 -3.97
N GLY A 74 10.47 -11.93 -3.57
CA GLY A 74 10.60 -11.57 -2.15
C GLY A 74 9.31 -11.75 -1.36
N TRP A 75 8.16 -11.43 -1.95
CA TRP A 75 6.87 -11.62 -1.30
C TRP A 75 6.54 -13.10 -1.05
N PHE A 76 6.83 -13.97 -2.02
CA PHE A 76 6.63 -15.41 -1.88
C PHE A 76 7.67 -16.03 -0.93
N ASP A 77 8.92 -15.61 -1.02
CA ASP A 77 9.97 -16.00 -0.09
C ASP A 77 9.53 -15.75 1.37
N HIS A 78 8.93 -14.60 1.62
CA HIS A 78 8.42 -14.27 2.95
C HIS A 78 7.23 -15.13 3.38
N TRP A 79 6.14 -15.12 2.60
CA TRP A 79 4.86 -15.68 3.04
C TRP A 79 4.71 -17.18 2.79
N LEU A 80 5.50 -17.76 1.88
CA LEU A 80 5.44 -19.19 1.54
C LEU A 80 6.67 -19.96 2.03
N MET A 81 7.86 -19.33 2.05
CA MET A 81 9.11 -20.00 2.44
C MET A 81 9.62 -19.60 3.82
N GLY A 82 8.98 -18.62 4.49
CA GLY A 82 9.37 -18.17 5.83
C GLY A 82 10.70 -17.40 5.87
N ILE A 83 11.17 -16.89 4.73
CA ILE A 83 12.39 -16.08 4.65
C ILE A 83 12.08 -14.69 5.23
N PRO A 84 12.87 -14.18 6.18
CA PRO A 84 12.59 -12.87 6.77
C PRO A 84 12.74 -11.76 5.72
N LYS A 85 11.71 -10.92 5.62
CA LYS A 85 11.63 -9.77 4.70
C LYS A 85 11.02 -8.57 5.45
N PRO A 86 11.82 -7.91 6.31
CA PRO A 86 11.32 -6.81 7.16
C PRO A 86 10.74 -5.65 6.36
N GLU A 87 11.11 -5.48 5.09
CA GLU A 87 10.54 -4.49 4.17
C GLU A 87 9.02 -4.67 3.92
N TYR A 88 8.48 -5.87 4.15
CA TYR A 88 7.07 -6.20 3.94
C TYR A 88 6.26 -6.25 5.23
N GLU A 89 6.93 -6.13 6.38
CA GLU A 89 6.26 -6.11 7.66
C GLU A 89 5.50 -4.79 7.83
N VAL A 90 4.29 -4.88 8.37
CA VAL A 90 3.56 -3.68 8.78
C VAL A 90 4.34 -3.12 9.96
N ALA A 91 4.89 -1.92 9.82
CA ALA A 91 5.49 -1.20 10.94
C ALA A 91 4.50 -1.28 12.12
N LEU A 92 4.91 -1.98 13.19
CA LEU A 92 4.18 -1.96 14.44
C LEU A 92 3.99 -0.49 14.79
N GLU A 93 2.75 -0.10 15.10
CA GLU A 93 2.37 1.27 15.44
C GLU A 93 3.43 1.83 16.41
N GLN A 94 4.39 2.60 15.92
CA GLN A 94 5.07 3.55 16.77
C GLN A 94 3.98 4.56 17.08
N GLU A 95 3.56 4.63 18.33
CA GLU A 95 2.67 5.67 18.82
C GLU A 95 3.26 7.01 18.38
N VAL A 96 2.70 7.61 17.34
CA VAL A 96 3.06 8.96 16.94
C VAL A 96 2.57 9.83 18.09
N PRO A 97 3.46 10.49 18.86
CA PRO A 97 3.01 11.30 19.98
C PRO A 97 2.12 12.40 19.41
N ILE A 98 0.83 12.36 19.76
CA ILE A 98 -0.07 13.47 19.47
C ILE A 98 0.51 14.66 20.23
N ARG A 99 1.19 15.58 19.53
CA ARG A 99 1.52 16.88 20.10
C ARG A 99 0.19 17.50 20.51
N LYS A 100 -0.03 17.69 21.81
CA LYS A 100 -1.15 18.48 22.33
C LYS A 100 -0.98 19.90 21.78
N GLY A 101 -1.60 20.16 20.64
CA GLY A 101 -1.71 21.50 20.07
C GLY A 101 -2.52 22.36 21.03
N ASN A 102 -1.96 23.50 21.41
CA ASN A 102 -2.61 24.52 22.23
C ASN A 102 -4.05 24.77 21.77
N VAL A 103 -5.01 24.48 22.65
CA VAL A 103 -6.37 24.98 22.53
C VAL A 103 -6.29 26.50 22.73
N PRO A 104 -6.70 27.35 21.77
CA PRO A 104 -6.74 28.79 21.99
C PRO A 104 -7.74 29.09 23.11
N GLY A 105 -7.27 29.67 24.21
CA GLY A 105 -8.10 30.08 25.32
C GLY A 105 -9.20 31.04 24.86
N LYS A 106 -10.45 30.76 25.25
CA LYS A 106 -11.56 31.72 25.17
C LYS A 106 -11.14 32.99 25.93
N GLN A 107 -11.08 34.12 25.24
CA GLN A 107 -10.99 35.43 25.89
C GLN A 107 -12.31 35.71 26.62
N PRO A 108 -12.31 36.15 27.90
CA PRO A 108 -13.51 36.62 28.56
C PRO A 108 -13.87 38.03 28.07
N THR A 109 -15.15 38.22 27.74
CA THR A 109 -15.75 39.52 27.36
C THR A 109 -15.73 40.49 28.55
N PRO A 110 -15.34 41.78 28.35
CA PRO A 110 -15.43 42.77 29.41
C PRO A 110 -16.89 43.20 29.65
N ARG A 111 -17.20 43.47 30.92
CA ARG A 111 -18.46 44.10 31.39
C ARG A 111 -18.48 45.58 31.05
#